data_AF-X0TK52-F1
#
_entry.id   AF-X0TK52-F1
#
_cell.length_a   1.000
_cell.length_b   1.000
_cell.length_c   1.000
_cell.angle_alpha   90.00
_cell.angle_beta   90.00
_cell.angle_gamma   90.00
#
_symmetry.space_group_name_H-M   'P 1'
#
loop_
_entity.id
_entity.type
_entity.pdbx_description
1 polymer ?
#
loop_
_entity_poly.entity_id
_entity_poly.type
_entity_poly.pdbx_seq_one_letter_code
_entity_poly.pdbx_strand_id
1 'polypeptide(L)'
;MSEFEQKVLKLLEAINGKLDSLLKGGPAASSSSPATPAPAPAATSEISRPKPSELVEKQKEEERLEEKPPVEGRRVCPECSGTAFATHEDKSQVLHQMGGVKIYAKKYVCKACGYEY
;
A
#
# COMPACT_ATOMS: atom_id res chain seq x y z
N MET A 1 -23.13 -29.48 -9.28
CA MET A 1 -21.92 -28.70 -8.96
C MET A 1 -21.06 -28.61 -10.21
N SER A 2 -20.89 -27.40 -10.76
CA SER A 2 -20.03 -27.17 -11.94
C SER A 2 -18.56 -27.43 -11.62
N GLU A 3 -17.73 -27.72 -12.62
CA GLU A 3 -16.28 -27.93 -12.42
C GLU A 3 -15.59 -26.68 -11.83
N PHE A 4 -16.13 -25.51 -12.14
CA PHE A 4 -15.70 -24.23 -11.58
C PHE A 4 -16.01 -24.16 -10.08
N GLU A 5 -17.24 -24.47 -9.67
CA GLU A 5 -17.62 -24.51 -8.24
C GLU A 5 -16.74 -25.48 -7.45
N GLN A 6 -16.41 -26.65 -8.01
CA GLN A 6 -15.52 -27.60 -7.35
C GLN A 6 -14.08 -27.07 -7.18
N LYS A 7 -13.57 -26.32 -8.16
CA LYS A 7 -12.25 -25.67 -8.06
C LYS A 7 -12.25 -24.55 -7.04
N VAL A 8 -13.32 -23.76 -6.99
CA VAL A 8 -13.48 -22.67 -6.02
C VAL A 8 -13.56 -23.23 -4.60
N LEU A 9 -14.34 -24.29 -4.37
CA LEU A 9 -14.43 -24.95 -3.07
C LEU A 9 -13.08 -25.53 -2.61
N LYS A 10 -12.34 -26.20 -3.51
CA LYS A 10 -10.98 -26.70 -3.20
C LYS A 10 -10.02 -25.57 -2.84
N LEU A 11 -10.13 -24.41 -3.49
CA LEU A 11 -9.28 -23.26 -3.21
C LEU A 11 -9.60 -22.68 -1.81
N LEU A 12 -10.88 -22.55 -1.47
CA LEU A 12 -11.33 -22.06 -0.16
C LEU A 12 -10.89 -22.99 0.98
N GLU A 13 -11.00 -24.31 0.79
CA GLU A 13 -10.51 -25.30 1.76
C GLU A 13 -8.99 -25.22 1.96
N ALA A 14 -8.23 -25.05 0.88
CA ALA A 14 -6.78 -24.90 0.95
C ALA A 14 -6.35 -23.61 1.68
N ILE A 15 -7.11 -22.52 1.54
CA ILE A 15 -6.86 -21.27 2.27
C ILE A 15 -7.14 -21.47 3.76
N ASN A 16 -8.26 -22.09 4.13
CA ASN A 16 -8.60 -22.36 5.54
C ASN A 16 -7.55 -23.25 6.21
N GLY A 17 -7.09 -24.32 5.56
CA GLY A 17 -6.05 -25.18 6.12
C GLY A 17 -4.72 -24.47 6.37
N LYS A 18 -4.34 -23.51 5.50
CA LYS A 18 -3.16 -22.67 5.70
C LYS A 18 -3.33 -21.71 6.87
N LEU A 19 -4.51 -21.12 7.02
CA LEU A 19 -4.82 -20.22 8.15
C LEU A 19 -4.80 -20.96 9.48
N ASP A 20 -5.39 -22.16 9.56
CA ASP A 20 -5.34 -23.02 10.75
C ASP A 20 -3.91 -23.41 11.11
N SER A 21 -3.07 -23.73 10.12
CA SER A 21 -1.68 -24.10 10.37
C SER A 21 -0.84 -22.93 10.90
N LEU A 22 -1.15 -21.71 10.50
CA LEU A 22 -0.50 -20.49 11.01
C LEU A 22 -1.00 -20.15 12.42
N LEU A 23 -2.29 -20.35 12.70
CA LEU A 23 -2.89 -20.10 14.01
C LEU A 23 -2.46 -21.14 15.05
N LYS A 24 -2.29 -22.40 14.63
CA LYS A 24 -1.89 -23.52 15.50
C LYS A 24 -0.37 -23.63 15.67
N GLY A 25 0.41 -23.07 14.76
CA GLY A 25 1.87 -23.03 14.77
C GLY A 25 2.50 -21.81 15.47
N GLY A 26 1.70 -20.94 16.10
CA GLY A 26 2.22 -19.88 16.94
C GLY A 26 3.04 -20.46 18.12
N PRO A 27 4.23 -19.93 18.45
CA PRO A 27 5.11 -20.53 19.44
C PRO A 27 4.50 -20.38 20.84
N ALA A 28 3.86 -21.45 21.32
CA ALA A 28 3.58 -21.64 22.74
C ALA A 28 4.85 -22.21 23.40
N ALA A 29 5.34 -21.45 24.38
CA ALA A 29 6.45 -21.77 25.27
C ALA A 29 6.44 -23.22 25.78
N SER A 30 7.60 -23.89 25.78
CA SER A 30 7.88 -25.06 26.62
C SER A 30 9.38 -25.42 26.64
N SER A 31 10.02 -25.25 27.80
CA SER A 31 11.13 -26.13 28.24
C SER A 31 11.31 -26.07 29.77
N SER A 32 10.76 -27.10 30.45
CA SER A 32 11.26 -27.87 31.63
C SER A 32 12.12 -27.25 32.77
N SER A 33 11.65 -27.49 34.02
CA SER A 33 12.20 -27.24 35.38
C SER A 33 13.05 -28.45 35.92
N PRO A 34 13.59 -28.56 37.18
CA PRO A 34 13.75 -27.63 38.35
C PRO A 34 15.08 -27.74 39.21
N ALA A 35 15.40 -26.75 40.06
CA ALA A 35 15.85 -26.91 41.47
C ALA A 35 15.96 -25.54 42.24
N THR A 36 15.22 -25.48 43.34
CA THR A 36 14.85 -24.41 44.32
C THR A 36 15.96 -23.96 45.32
N PRO A 37 15.81 -22.92 46.20
CA PRO A 37 14.58 -22.43 46.86
C PRO A 37 14.31 -20.90 46.95
N ALA A 38 13.04 -20.62 47.29
CA ALA A 38 12.35 -19.32 47.44
C ALA A 38 12.50 -18.69 48.85
N PRO A 39 11.96 -17.48 49.17
CA PRO A 39 10.51 -17.17 49.19
C PRO A 39 10.08 -15.85 48.47
N ALA A 40 8.76 -15.77 48.25
CA ALA A 40 7.92 -14.86 47.42
C ALA A 40 7.66 -13.44 48.00
N PRO A 41 6.79 -12.54 47.43
CA PRO A 41 5.91 -12.66 46.25
C PRO A 41 5.78 -11.43 45.29
N ALA A 42 5.18 -11.69 44.11
CA ALA A 42 4.39 -10.79 43.25
C ALA A 42 5.11 -9.63 42.50
N ALA A 43 4.86 -9.27 41.24
CA ALA A 43 4.02 -9.77 40.16
C ALA A 43 4.40 -9.02 38.86
N THR A 44 4.11 -9.64 37.72
CA THR A 44 3.85 -9.04 36.39
C THR A 44 5.04 -8.78 35.45
N SER A 45 5.02 -9.57 34.40
CA SER A 45 5.80 -9.58 33.17
C SER A 45 5.72 -8.27 32.37
N GLU A 46 6.86 -7.63 32.12
CA GLU A 46 6.99 -6.59 31.09
C GLU A 46 7.46 -7.22 29.77
N ILE A 47 6.52 -7.83 29.04
CA ILE A 47 6.66 -7.95 27.59
C ILE A 47 6.46 -6.53 27.07
N SER A 48 7.57 -5.89 26.68
CA SER A 48 7.59 -4.58 26.04
C SER A 48 6.72 -4.60 24.78
N ARG A 49 5.45 -4.25 24.94
CA ARG A 49 4.58 -3.87 23.83
C ARG A 49 4.95 -2.43 23.49
N PRO A 50 5.32 -2.12 22.25
CA PRO A 50 5.67 -0.76 21.88
C PRO A 50 4.49 0.16 22.22
N LYS A 51 4.81 1.31 22.81
CA LYS A 51 3.76 2.27 23.16
C LYS A 51 3.06 2.71 21.87
N PRO A 52 1.72 2.83 21.86
CA PRO A 52 0.98 3.27 20.67
C PRO A 52 1.54 4.55 20.06
N SER A 53 2.10 5.43 20.90
CA SER A 53 2.76 6.67 20.52
C SER A 53 4.00 6.47 19.63
N GLU A 54 4.80 5.43 19.86
CA GLU A 54 5.96 5.14 19.00
C GLU A 54 5.55 4.56 17.65
N LEU A 55 4.46 3.79 17.60
CA LEU A 55 3.95 3.26 16.33
C LEU A 55 3.38 4.36 15.43
N VAL A 56 2.75 5.39 16.01
CA VAL A 56 2.24 6.55 15.27
C VAL A 56 3.38 7.40 14.70
N GLU A 57 4.44 7.64 15.47
CA GLU A 57 5.60 8.39 14.98
C GLU A 57 6.33 7.63 13.86
N LYS A 58 6.46 6.30 13.99
CA LYS A 58 7.10 5.47 12.96
C LYS A 58 6.29 5.43 11.67
N GLN A 59 4.97 5.33 11.75
CA GLN A 59 4.09 5.41 10.58
C GLN A 59 4.14 6.78 9.90
N LYS A 60 4.22 7.86 10.69
CA LYS A 60 4.31 9.23 10.19
C LYS A 60 5.64 9.54 9.53
N GLU A 61 6.72 8.92 10.02
CA GLU A 61 8.04 9.00 9.43
C GLU A 61 8.10 8.20 8.11
N GLU A 62 7.51 7.01 8.08
CA GLU A 62 7.41 6.14 6.89
C GLU A 62 6.56 6.79 5.79
N GLU A 63 5.42 7.43 6.12
CA GLU A 63 4.61 8.19 5.17
C GLU A 63 5.33 9.45 4.63
N ARG A 64 6.27 10.02 5.41
CA ARG A 64 7.11 11.14 4.96
C ARG A 64 8.24 10.68 4.03
N LEU A 65 8.68 9.44 4.17
CA LEU A 65 9.71 8.81 3.34
C LEU A 65 9.14 8.14 2.08
N GLU A 66 7.87 7.75 2.11
CA GLU A 66 7.08 7.34 0.94
C GLU A 66 6.66 8.57 0.13
N GLU A 67 7.66 9.38 -0.24
CA GLU A 67 7.49 10.55 -1.08
C GLU A 67 6.96 10.10 -2.44
N LYS A 68 5.75 10.59 -2.76
CA LYS A 68 4.99 10.45 -4.00
C LYS A 68 5.81 9.94 -5.20
N PRO A 69 5.31 8.95 -5.97
CA PRO A 69 5.91 8.60 -7.25
C PRO A 69 6.12 9.88 -8.08
N PRO A 70 7.25 10.00 -8.78
CA PRO A 70 7.74 11.26 -9.34
C PRO A 70 6.61 11.96 -10.08
N VAL A 71 6.19 13.12 -9.53
CA VAL A 71 5.23 14.02 -10.18
C VAL A 71 5.81 14.29 -11.56
N GLU A 72 5.17 13.74 -12.59
CA GLU A 72 5.60 13.74 -14.00
C GLU A 72 6.58 14.89 -14.27
N GLY A 73 7.87 14.53 -14.33
CA GLY A 73 9.00 15.40 -14.00
C GLY A 73 8.83 16.85 -14.43
N ARG A 74 9.11 17.80 -13.51
CA ARG A 74 9.07 19.27 -13.68
C ARG A 74 9.15 19.67 -15.15
N ARG A 75 8.01 19.71 -15.82
CA ARG A 75 7.97 20.08 -17.23
C ARG A 75 8.32 21.56 -17.28
N VAL A 76 9.25 21.93 -18.14
CA VAL A 76 9.71 23.30 -18.32
C VAL A 76 9.25 23.74 -19.70
N CYS A 77 8.55 24.87 -19.76
CA CYS A 77 8.10 25.42 -21.03
C CYS A 77 9.33 25.85 -21.85
N PRO A 78 9.47 25.41 -23.11
CA PRO A 78 10.60 25.80 -23.95
C PRO A 78 10.63 27.30 -24.26
N GLU A 79 9.46 27.96 -24.27
CA GLU A 79 9.33 29.37 -24.61
C GLU A 79 9.65 30.31 -23.43
N CYS A 80 9.17 29.98 -22.23
CA CYS A 80 9.22 30.92 -21.09
C CYS A 80 9.88 30.34 -19.84
N SER A 81 10.40 29.12 -19.90
CA SER A 81 10.95 28.36 -18.75
C SER A 81 9.99 28.14 -17.57
N GLY A 82 8.71 28.43 -17.78
CA GLY A 82 7.67 28.28 -16.77
C GLY A 82 7.38 26.82 -16.47
N THR A 83 7.06 26.52 -15.22
CA THR A 83 6.71 25.17 -14.74
C THR A 83 5.21 25.00 -14.51
N ALA A 84 4.43 26.06 -14.70
CA ALA A 84 2.99 26.05 -14.50
C ALA A 84 2.25 25.73 -15.80
N PHE A 85 1.58 24.58 -15.85
CA PHE A 85 0.78 24.14 -16.99
C PHE A 85 -0.68 23.91 -16.59
N ALA A 86 -1.59 24.16 -17.53
CA ALA A 86 -2.99 23.77 -17.49
C ALA A 86 -3.20 22.56 -18.40
N THR A 87 -3.94 21.56 -17.94
CA THR A 87 -4.24 20.36 -18.73
C THR A 87 -5.67 20.43 -19.24
N HIS A 88 -5.84 20.28 -20.55
CA HIS A 88 -7.14 20.25 -21.22
C HIS A 88 -7.28 18.97 -22.06
N GLU A 89 -8.49 18.45 -22.15
CA GLU A 89 -8.77 17.30 -23.01
C GLU A 89 -8.96 17.75 -24.46
N ASP A 90 -8.21 17.14 -25.37
CA ASP A 90 -8.32 17.36 -26.80
C ASP A 90 -9.29 16.36 -27.44
N LYS A 91 -10.53 16.81 -27.60
CA LYS A 91 -11.59 16.01 -28.24
C LYS A 91 -11.32 15.67 -29.72
N SER A 92 -10.34 16.32 -30.35
CA SER A 92 -9.97 16.04 -31.74
C SER A 92 -9.09 14.80 -31.88
N GLN A 93 -8.36 14.42 -30.82
CA GLN A 93 -7.43 13.29 -30.85
C GLN A 93 -7.87 12.20 -29.88
N VAL A 94 -8.36 11.09 -30.42
CA VAL A 94 -8.75 9.91 -29.64
C VAL A 94 -7.54 8.98 -29.56
N LEU A 95 -7.01 8.72 -28.36
CA LEU A 95 -5.93 7.74 -28.17
C LEU A 95 -6.46 6.32 -28.26
N HIS A 96 -7.60 6.08 -27.64
CA HIS A 96 -8.11 4.73 -27.48
C HIS A 96 -9.63 4.74 -27.35
N GLN A 97 -10.29 3.73 -27.92
CA GLN A 97 -11.73 3.56 -27.82
C GLN A 97 -12.01 2.11 -27.42
N MET A 98 -12.58 1.90 -26.23
CA MET A 98 -12.99 0.59 -25.73
C MET A 98 -14.39 0.69 -25.16
N GLY A 99 -15.26 -0.27 -25.49
CA GLY A 99 -16.61 -0.36 -24.93
C GLY A 99 -17.50 0.87 -25.19
N GLY A 100 -17.29 1.58 -26.30
CA GLY A 100 -18.07 2.78 -26.66
C GLY A 100 -17.61 4.09 -25.99
N VAL A 101 -16.65 4.05 -25.05
CA VAL A 101 -16.06 5.24 -24.45
C VAL A 101 -14.78 5.63 -25.19
N LYS A 102 -14.66 6.91 -25.54
CA LYS A 102 -13.47 7.48 -26.20
C LYS A 102 -12.57 8.12 -25.16
N ILE A 103 -11.29 7.72 -25.15
CA ILE A 103 -10.24 8.35 -24.34
C ILE A 103 -9.52 9.35 -25.24
N TYR A 104 -9.53 10.61 -24.83
CA TYR A 104 -8.96 11.72 -25.57
C TYR A 104 -7.54 12.05 -25.11
N ALA A 105 -6.77 12.68 -26.00
CA ALA A 105 -5.45 13.20 -25.67
C ALA A 105 -5.55 14.36 -24.67
N LYS A 106 -4.49 14.55 -23.91
CA LYS A 106 -4.34 15.71 -23.03
C LYS A 106 -3.41 16.70 -23.71
N LYS A 107 -3.89 17.94 -23.87
CA LYS A 107 -3.08 19.10 -24.24
C LYS A 107 -2.62 19.80 -22.98
N TYR A 108 -1.37 20.26 -23.00
CA TYR A 108 -0.79 21.02 -21.91
C TYR A 108 -0.48 22.43 -22.38
N VAL A 109 -1.10 23.41 -21.71
CA VAL A 109 -0.95 24.83 -22.03
C VAL A 109 -0.14 25.50 -20.94
N CYS A 110 0.98 26.12 -21.28
CA CYS A 110 1.76 26.89 -20.32
C CYS A 110 0.96 28.11 -19.85
N LYS A 111 0.82 28.28 -18.54
CA LYS A 111 0.06 29.42 -17.97
C LYS A 111 0.78 30.77 -18.11
N ALA A 112 2.09 30.76 -18.33
CA ALA A 112 2.90 31.97 -18.39
C ALA A 112 2.94 32.59 -19.79
N CYS A 113 3.07 31.78 -20.86
CA CYS A 113 3.14 32.27 -22.24
C CYS A 113 2.06 31.74 -23.18
N GLY A 114 1.22 30.79 -22.74
CA GLY A 114 0.18 30.19 -23.57
C GLY A 114 0.65 29.12 -24.56
N TYR A 115 1.92 28.71 -24.50
CA TYR A 115 2.45 27.65 -25.39
C TYR A 115 1.75 26.31 -25.14
N GLU A 116 1.29 25.67 -26.22
CA GLU A 116 0.57 24.39 -26.19
C GLU A 116 1.47 23.25 -26.70
N TYR A 117 1.44 22.09 -26.01
CA TYR A 117 2.08 20.85 -26.47
C TYR A 117 1.26 19.60 -26.11
#